data_AF-A0A2V9QG55-F1
#
_entry.id   AF-A0A2V9QG55-F1
#
_cell.length_a   1.000
_cell.length_b   1.000
_cell.length_c   1.000
_cell.angle_alpha   90.00
_cell.angle_beta   90.00
_cell.angle_gamma   90.00
#
_symmetry.space_group_name_H-M   'P 1'
#
loop_
_entity.id
_entity.type
_entity.pdbx_description
1 polymer ?
#
loop_
_entity_poly.entity_id
_entity_poly.type
_entity_poly.pdbx_seq_one_letter_code
_entity_poly.pdbx_strand_id
1 'polypeptide(L)'
;MQASPELKKVGQQAFEGADHLHSATIHLLRGLRIRDRESGIGPAQLSALSVLVFAGPKSLAELAQAEQVKPPTMSRIVAGLVRGKLAYMATNQDDRRAVVISATTKGSNLMQEARVRRVESLARAVAALHESEIVLLRKAARIMEELSRKV
;
A
#
# COMPACT_ATOMS: atom_id res chain seq x y z
N MET A 1 26.47 -31.65 -17.98
CA MET A 1 26.26 -30.31 -18.56
C MET A 1 26.16 -29.31 -17.41
N GLN A 2 27.27 -28.72 -16.99
CA GLN A 2 27.29 -27.71 -15.92
C GLN A 2 26.84 -26.37 -16.51
N ALA A 3 25.88 -25.68 -15.86
CA ALA A 3 25.41 -24.39 -16.33
C ALA A 3 26.56 -23.36 -16.39
N SER A 4 26.62 -22.60 -17.49
CA SER A 4 27.66 -21.60 -17.78
C SER A 4 27.80 -20.57 -16.63
N PRO A 5 29.02 -20.12 -16.27
CA PRO A 5 29.26 -19.13 -15.20
C PRO A 5 28.42 -17.85 -15.30
N GLU A 6 28.09 -17.43 -16.52
CA GLU A 6 27.23 -16.27 -16.78
C GLU A 6 25.78 -16.48 -16.30
N LEU A 7 25.24 -17.69 -16.42
CA LEU A 7 23.89 -18.01 -15.94
C LEU A 7 23.81 -17.99 -14.41
N LYS A 8 24.86 -18.42 -13.71
CA LYS A 8 24.96 -18.30 -12.24
C LYS A 8 25.08 -16.83 -11.81
N LYS A 9 25.81 -16.03 -12.57
CA LYS A 9 26.01 -14.58 -12.31
C LYS A 9 24.72 -13.77 -12.53
N VAL A 10 23.93 -14.09 -13.56
CA VAL A 10 22.61 -13.48 -13.79
C VAL A 10 21.67 -13.80 -12.62
N GLY A 11 21.67 -15.05 -12.14
CA GLY A 11 20.92 -15.43 -10.94
C GLY A 11 21.35 -14.66 -9.69
N GLN A 12 22.67 -14.47 -9.49
CA GLN A 12 23.21 -13.71 -8.37
C GLN A 12 22.86 -12.21 -8.46
N GLN A 13 23.02 -11.59 -9.64
CA GLN A 13 22.66 -10.18 -9.85
C GLN A 13 21.17 -9.92 -9.64
N ALA A 14 20.31 -10.84 -10.10
CA ALA A 14 18.88 -10.75 -9.86
C ALA A 14 18.53 -10.82 -8.37
N PHE A 15 19.21 -11.71 -7.63
CA PHE A 15 19.01 -11.85 -6.19
C PHE A 15 19.49 -10.61 -5.42
N GLU A 16 20.69 -10.10 -5.70
CA GLU A 16 21.23 -8.88 -5.07
C GLU A 16 20.33 -7.67 -5.35
N GLY A 17 19.83 -7.53 -6.58
CA GLY A 17 18.87 -6.50 -6.94
C GLY A 17 17.55 -6.61 -6.17
N ALA A 18 17.03 -7.83 -6.00
CA ALA A 18 15.82 -8.09 -5.23
C ALA A 18 15.99 -7.78 -3.74
N ASP A 19 17.13 -8.14 -3.15
CA ASP A 19 17.45 -7.89 -1.74
C ASP A 19 17.57 -6.38 -1.45
N HIS A 20 18.33 -5.65 -2.26
CA HIS A 20 18.44 -4.20 -2.14
C HIS A 20 17.09 -3.49 -2.32
N LEU A 21 16.29 -3.93 -3.30
CA LEU A 21 14.95 -3.38 -3.53
C LEU A 21 14.04 -3.62 -2.33
N HIS A 22 14.04 -4.83 -1.77
CA HIS A 22 13.24 -5.19 -0.60
C HIS A 22 13.59 -4.31 0.61
N SER A 23 14.88 -4.23 0.94
CA SER A 23 15.39 -3.42 2.05
C SER A 23 15.05 -1.94 1.90
N ALA A 24 15.34 -1.36 0.72
CA ALA A 24 15.04 0.04 0.42
C ALA A 24 13.54 0.34 0.52
N THR A 25 12.68 -0.54 -0.02
CA THR A 25 11.23 -0.37 0.01
C THR A 25 10.70 -0.38 1.45
N ILE A 26 11.17 -1.32 2.29
CA ILE A 26 10.77 -1.38 3.71
C ILE A 26 11.16 -0.10 4.45
N HIS A 27 12.41 0.35 4.29
CA HIS A 27 12.91 1.54 4.97
C HIS A 27 12.16 2.79 4.53
N LEU A 28 11.92 2.94 3.22
CA LEU A 28 11.18 4.07 2.67
C LEU A 28 9.72 4.09 3.18
N LEU A 29 9.01 2.96 3.11
CA LEU A 29 7.63 2.87 3.59
C LEU A 29 7.52 3.14 5.09
N ARG A 30 8.46 2.66 5.91
CA ARG A 30 8.50 2.96 7.36
C ARG A 30 8.73 4.45 7.61
N GLY A 31 9.66 5.09 6.89
CA GLY A 31 9.90 6.53 7.01
C GLY A 31 8.69 7.37 6.63
N LEU A 32 8.01 7.01 5.53
CA LEU A 32 6.80 7.71 5.08
C LEU A 32 5.62 7.53 6.04
N ARG A 33 5.48 6.36 6.68
CA ARG A 33 4.44 6.10 7.70
C ARG A 33 4.52 7.00 8.93
N ILE A 34 5.66 7.63 9.20
CA ILE A 34 5.75 8.62 10.29
C ILE A 34 4.78 9.79 10.03
N ARG A 35 4.62 10.19 8.76
CA ARG A 35 3.67 11.24 8.34
C ARG A 35 2.21 10.84 8.46
N ASP A 36 1.93 9.54 8.51
CA ASP A 36 0.57 9.02 8.67
C ASP A 36 0.02 9.23 10.08
N ARG A 37 0.88 9.44 11.08
CA ARG A 37 0.44 9.77 12.45
C ARG A 37 -0.41 11.04 12.49
N GLU A 38 -0.17 11.97 11.57
CA GLU A 38 -0.94 13.21 11.40
C GLU A 38 -2.39 12.97 10.93
N SER A 39 -2.74 11.75 10.48
CA SER A 39 -4.11 11.40 10.12
C SER A 39 -5.04 11.20 11.32
N GLY A 40 -4.49 11.07 12.53
CA GLY A 40 -5.27 10.84 13.75
C GLY A 40 -5.90 9.45 13.88
N ILE A 41 -5.58 8.51 12.97
CA ILE A 41 -6.05 7.12 13.05
C ILE A 41 -4.90 6.11 13.06
N GLY A 42 -5.17 4.91 13.56
CA GLY A 42 -4.15 3.87 13.70
C GLY A 42 -3.66 3.32 12.35
N PRO A 43 -2.42 2.82 12.24
CA PRO A 43 -1.85 2.32 10.98
C PRO A 43 -2.69 1.22 10.31
N ALA A 44 -3.24 0.29 11.09
CA ALA A 44 -4.09 -0.78 10.56
C ALA A 44 -5.42 -0.25 9.98
N GLN A 45 -5.98 0.80 10.57
CA GLN A 45 -7.19 1.44 10.05
C GLN A 45 -6.89 2.21 8.78
N LEU A 46 -5.77 2.94 8.74
CA LEU A 46 -5.34 3.68 7.56
C LEU A 46 -5.02 2.73 6.39
N SER A 47 -4.39 1.59 6.66
CA SER A 47 -4.12 0.54 5.66
C SER A 47 -5.42 0.01 5.06
N ALA A 48 -6.35 -0.48 5.90
CA ALA A 48 -7.64 -0.97 5.44
C ALA A 48 -8.47 0.10 4.71
N LEU A 49 -8.42 1.37 5.16
CA LEU A 49 -9.07 2.48 4.48
C LEU A 49 -8.46 2.73 3.09
N SER A 50 -7.14 2.56 2.94
CA SER A 50 -6.47 2.71 1.64
C SER A 50 -6.97 1.70 0.62
N VAL A 51 -7.20 0.45 1.03
CA VAL A 51 -7.81 -0.59 0.17
C VAL A 51 -9.19 -0.15 -0.27
N LEU A 52 -10.04 0.31 0.66
CA LEU A 52 -11.40 0.74 0.33
C LEU A 52 -11.45 1.95 -0.62
N VAL A 53 -10.48 2.86 -0.51
CA VAL A 53 -10.42 4.08 -1.33
C VAL A 53 -9.84 3.81 -2.72
N PHE A 54 -8.78 3.00 -2.82
CA PHE A 54 -8.05 2.82 -4.08
C PHE A 54 -8.42 1.53 -4.84
N ALA A 55 -8.83 0.48 -4.14
CA ALA A 55 -9.26 -0.79 -4.73
C ALA A 55 -10.80 -1.00 -4.68
N GLY A 56 -11.53 -0.02 -4.14
CA GLY A 56 -12.98 0.02 -4.08
C GLY A 56 -13.61 -0.78 -2.93
N PRO A 57 -14.95 -0.83 -2.87
CA PRO A 57 -15.69 -1.52 -1.83
C PRO A 57 -15.32 -3.01 -1.73
N LYS A 58 -15.34 -3.54 -0.50
CA LYS A 58 -15.00 -4.94 -0.19
C LYS A 58 -15.94 -5.54 0.85
N SER A 59 -16.16 -6.83 0.78
CA SER A 59 -16.68 -7.60 1.92
C SER A 59 -15.66 -7.65 3.06
N LEU A 60 -16.10 -8.04 4.25
CA LEU A 60 -15.20 -8.22 5.39
C LEU A 60 -14.10 -9.26 5.12
N ALA A 61 -14.45 -10.33 4.39
CA ALA A 61 -13.53 -11.42 4.07
C ALA A 61 -12.45 -10.97 3.06
N GLU A 62 -12.85 -10.29 1.99
CA GLU A 62 -11.91 -9.75 1.00
C GLU A 62 -10.98 -8.70 1.62
N LEU A 63 -11.52 -7.84 2.48
CA LEU A 63 -10.70 -6.83 3.16
C LEU A 63 -9.71 -7.50 4.14
N ALA A 64 -10.15 -8.54 4.86
CA ALA A 64 -9.27 -9.31 5.74
C ALA A 64 -8.15 -10.02 4.96
N GLN A 65 -8.45 -10.55 3.77
CA GLN A 65 -7.47 -11.16 2.88
C GLN A 65 -6.47 -10.12 2.34
N ALA A 66 -6.96 -8.96 1.87
CA ALA A 66 -6.11 -7.88 1.37
C ALA A 66 -5.13 -7.37 2.44
N GLU A 67 -5.60 -7.27 3.68
CA GLU A 67 -4.79 -6.84 4.83
C GLU A 67 -4.04 -8.00 5.51
N GLN A 68 -4.19 -9.24 5.02
CA GLN A 68 -3.54 -10.45 5.53
C GLN A 68 -3.78 -10.67 7.05
N VAL A 69 -5.00 -10.40 7.51
CA VAL A 69 -5.41 -10.60 8.91
C VAL A 69 -6.60 -11.56 9.01
N LYS A 70 -6.81 -12.10 10.21
CA LYS A 70 -7.99 -12.94 10.48
C LYS A 70 -9.28 -12.10 10.54
N PRO A 71 -10.46 -12.66 10.17
CA PRO A 71 -11.73 -11.93 10.17
C PRO A 71 -12.09 -11.21 11.49
N PRO A 72 -11.85 -11.78 12.69
CA PRO A 72 -12.12 -11.06 13.94
C PRO A 72 -11.27 -9.80 14.14
N THR A 73 -10.04 -9.80 13.60
CA THR A 73 -9.18 -8.60 13.60
C THR A 73 -9.73 -7.56 12.63
N MET A 74 -10.11 -7.98 11.43
CA MET A 74 -10.67 -7.06 10.44
C MET A 74 -11.99 -6.44 10.92
N SER A 75 -12.85 -7.21 11.56
CA SER A 75 -14.10 -6.70 12.16
C SER A 75 -13.84 -5.57 13.15
N ARG A 76 -12.83 -5.70 14.02
CA ARG A 76 -12.43 -4.63 14.95
C ARG A 76 -11.90 -3.39 14.24
N ILE A 77 -11.11 -3.57 13.17
CA ILE A 77 -10.57 -2.47 12.36
C ILE A 77 -11.73 -1.69 11.70
N VAL A 78 -12.63 -2.40 11.02
CA VAL A 78 -13.80 -1.82 10.34
C VAL A 78 -14.71 -1.12 11.34
N ALA A 79 -14.99 -1.72 12.50
CA ALA A 79 -15.78 -1.07 13.54
C ALA A 79 -15.16 0.26 13.99
N GLY A 80 -13.83 0.34 14.07
CA GLY A 80 -13.13 1.59 14.34
C GLY A 80 -13.27 2.63 13.22
N LEU A 81 -13.18 2.21 11.96
CA LEU A 81 -13.40 3.08 10.81
C LEU A 81 -14.83 3.64 10.76
N VAL A 82 -15.83 2.80 11.06
CA VAL A 82 -17.24 3.19 11.13
C VAL A 82 -17.48 4.17 12.27
N ARG A 83 -16.93 3.91 13.47
CA ARG A 83 -16.99 4.87 14.60
C ARG A 83 -16.37 6.22 14.24
N GLY A 84 -15.27 6.22 13.49
CA GLY A 84 -14.62 7.44 12.98
C GLY A 84 -15.37 8.15 11.86
N LYS A 85 -16.49 7.58 11.38
CA LYS A 85 -17.24 8.00 10.18
C LYS A 85 -16.36 8.04 8.92
N LEU A 86 -15.40 7.12 8.82
CA LEU A 86 -14.49 7.02 7.68
C LEU A 86 -14.94 5.94 6.69
N ALA A 87 -15.63 4.91 7.16
CA ALA A 87 -16.26 3.89 6.35
C ALA A 87 -17.71 3.67 6.79
N TYR A 88 -18.50 3.03 5.94
CA TYR A 88 -19.84 2.55 6.26
C TYR A 88 -20.05 1.13 5.72
N MET A 89 -21.06 0.46 6.27
CA MET A 89 -21.46 -0.89 5.88
C MET A 89 -22.87 -0.82 5.30
N ALA A 90 -23.09 -1.47 4.16
CA ALA A 90 -24.39 -1.58 3.51
C ALA A 90 -24.65 -3.03 3.10
N THR A 91 -25.89 -3.48 3.14
CA THR A 91 -26.28 -4.77 2.55
C THR A 91 -26.20 -4.66 1.03
N ASN A 92 -25.60 -5.67 0.40
CA ASN A 92 -25.58 -5.77 -1.05
C ASN A 92 -27.02 -5.90 -1.57
N GLN A 93 -27.33 -5.19 -2.66
CA GLN A 93 -28.67 -5.20 -3.27
C GLN A 93 -28.97 -6.55 -3.94
N ASP A 94 -27.94 -7.21 -4.48
CA ASP A 94 -28.07 -8.50 -5.18
C ASP A 94 -28.03 -9.71 -4.25
N ASP A 95 -27.34 -9.56 -3.11
CA ASP A 95 -27.31 -10.55 -2.03
C ASP A 95 -27.45 -9.86 -0.67
N ARG A 96 -28.67 -9.81 -0.14
CA ARG A 96 -28.97 -9.18 1.15
C ARG A 96 -28.20 -9.79 2.33
N ARG A 97 -27.59 -10.97 2.16
CA ARG A 97 -26.74 -11.61 3.18
C ARG A 97 -25.29 -11.10 3.14
N ALA A 98 -24.86 -10.53 2.02
CA ALA A 98 -23.53 -9.97 1.87
C ALA A 98 -23.49 -8.52 2.34
N VAL A 99 -22.60 -8.22 3.29
CA VAL A 99 -22.33 -6.85 3.73
C VAL A 99 -21.11 -6.32 2.98
N VAL A 100 -21.28 -5.18 2.34
CA VAL A 100 -20.22 -4.45 1.63
C VAL A 100 -19.78 -3.27 2.48
N ILE A 101 -18.47 -3.13 2.64
CA ILE A 101 -17.81 -2.02 3.34
C ILE A 101 -17.31 -1.05 2.28
N SER A 102 -17.60 0.23 2.47
CA SER A 102 -17.21 1.32 1.56
C SER A 102 -16.61 2.48 2.34
N ALA A 103 -15.66 3.19 1.72
CA ALA A 103 -15.18 4.46 2.26
C ALA A 103 -16.27 5.54 2.14
N THR A 104 -16.37 6.40 3.15
CA THR A 104 -17.16 7.64 3.07
C THR A 104 -16.35 8.72 2.34
N THR A 105 -16.99 9.83 1.95
CA THR A 105 -16.28 11.03 1.46
C THR A 105 -15.24 11.51 2.45
N LYS A 106 -15.54 11.52 3.76
CA LYS A 106 -14.59 11.88 4.81
C LYS A 106 -13.38 10.94 4.83
N GLY A 107 -13.62 9.64 4.72
CA GLY A 107 -12.57 8.63 4.65
C GLY A 107 -11.67 8.80 3.43
N SER A 108 -12.28 9.03 2.26
CA SER A 108 -11.55 9.29 1.02
C SER A 108 -10.69 10.55 1.13
N ASN A 109 -11.22 11.66 1.65
CA ASN A 109 -10.48 12.90 1.82
C ASN A 109 -9.28 12.71 2.77
N LEU A 110 -9.50 12.09 3.94
CA LEU A 110 -8.43 11.78 4.89
C LEU A 110 -7.32 10.96 4.24
N MET A 111 -7.70 9.96 3.42
CA MET A 111 -6.73 9.10 2.74
C MET A 111 -5.94 9.85 1.67
N GLN A 112 -6.59 10.75 0.92
CA GLN A 112 -5.93 11.59 -0.07
C GLN A 112 -4.97 12.59 0.59
N GLU A 113 -5.36 13.24 1.68
CA GLU A 113 -4.48 14.14 2.45
C GLU A 113 -3.25 13.40 2.98
N ALA A 114 -3.42 12.19 3.53
CA ALA A 114 -2.30 11.35 3.96
C ALA A 114 -1.40 10.96 2.78
N ARG A 115 -1.97 10.67 1.60
CA ARG A 115 -1.19 10.43 0.38
C ARG A 115 -0.38 11.67 -0.02
N VAL A 116 -0.99 12.85 -0.01
CA VAL A 116 -0.31 14.12 -0.32
C VAL A 116 0.87 14.32 0.62
N ARG A 117 0.69 14.18 1.94
CA ARG A 117 1.78 14.31 2.92
C ARG A 117 2.96 13.36 2.65
N ARG A 118 2.66 12.09 2.30
CA ARG A 118 3.70 11.12 1.94
C ARG A 118 4.43 11.53 0.66
N VAL A 119 3.69 11.94 -0.37
CA VAL A 119 4.26 12.38 -1.66
C VAL A 119 5.12 13.63 -1.48
N GLU A 120 4.66 14.64 -0.74
CA GLU A 120 5.44 15.86 -0.48
C GLU A 120 6.72 15.56 0.30
N SER A 121 6.65 14.68 1.30
CA SER A 121 7.84 14.26 2.04
C SER A 121 8.85 13.55 1.14
N LEU A 122 8.37 12.71 0.21
CA LEU A 122 9.23 12.03 -0.75
C LEU A 122 9.78 13.01 -1.79
N ALA A 123 8.96 13.94 -2.29
CA ALA A 123 9.35 14.93 -3.28
C ALA A 123 10.49 15.81 -2.78
N ARG A 124 10.49 16.20 -1.49
CA ARG A 124 11.62 16.93 -0.89
C ARG A 124 12.92 16.14 -0.91
N ALA A 125 12.87 14.83 -0.67
CA ALA A 125 14.06 13.98 -0.74
C ALA A 125 14.53 13.79 -2.20
N VAL A 126 13.60 13.61 -3.13
CA VAL A 126 13.91 13.47 -4.56
C VAL A 126 14.47 14.77 -5.15
N ALA A 127 14.02 15.93 -4.68
CA ALA A 127 14.50 17.24 -5.15
C ALA A 127 15.97 17.53 -4.78
N ALA A 128 16.56 16.75 -3.87
CA ALA A 128 17.98 16.85 -3.53
C ALA A 128 18.89 16.01 -4.45
N LEU A 129 18.31 15.22 -5.37
CA LEU A 129 19.03 14.37 -6.30
C LEU A 129 19.43 15.14 -7.57
N HIS A 130 20.43 14.62 -8.28
CA HIS A 130 20.81 15.11 -9.59
C HIS A 130 19.74 14.73 -10.62
N GLU A 131 19.58 15.52 -11.68
CA GLU A 131 18.58 15.27 -12.74
C GLU A 131 18.68 13.85 -13.33
N SER A 132 19.90 13.35 -13.53
CA SER A 132 20.13 11.98 -14.02
C SER A 132 19.61 10.91 -13.06
N GLU A 133 19.72 11.13 -11.75
CA GLU A 133 19.20 10.23 -10.72
C GLU A 133 17.68 10.27 -10.66
N ILE A 134 17.05 11.45 -10.84
CA ILE A 134 15.60 11.59 -10.93
C ILE A 134 15.04 10.81 -12.13
N VAL A 135 15.69 10.91 -13.30
CA VAL A 135 15.33 10.13 -14.49
C VAL A 135 15.47 8.63 -14.24
N LEU A 136 16.57 8.20 -13.60
CA LEU A 136 16.79 6.80 -13.26
C LEU A 136 15.75 6.29 -12.26
N LEU A 137 15.44 7.07 -11.23
CA LEU A 137 14.44 6.74 -10.22
C LEU A 137 13.05 6.59 -10.85
N ARG A 138 12.67 7.47 -11.78
CA ARG A 138 11.41 7.36 -12.53
C ARG A 138 11.34 6.07 -13.35
N LYS A 139 12.43 5.68 -14.00
CA LYS A 139 12.52 4.42 -14.74
C LYS A 139 12.42 3.21 -13.80
N ALA A 140 13.13 3.24 -12.68
CA ALA A 140 13.11 2.19 -11.67
C ALA A 140 11.71 2.03 -11.06
N ALA A 141 11.01 3.13 -10.74
CA ALA A 141 9.65 3.10 -10.22
C ALA A 141 8.68 2.38 -11.16
N ARG A 142 8.77 2.63 -12.48
CA ARG A 142 7.95 1.93 -13.47
C ARG A 142 8.22 0.41 -13.48
N ILE A 143 9.49 0.02 -13.37
CA ILE A 143 9.88 -1.40 -13.29
C ILE A 143 9.32 -2.01 -11.99
N MET A 144 9.39 -1.30 -10.87
CA MET A 144 8.82 -1.76 -9.60
C MET A 144 7.30 -1.98 -9.69
N GLU A 145 6.57 -1.09 -10.35
CA GLU A 145 5.13 -1.27 -10.61
C GLU A 145 4.84 -2.50 -11.49
N GLU A 146 5.69 -2.80 -12.45
CA GLU A 146 5.60 -4.02 -13.26
C GLU A 146 5.87 -5.28 -12.44
N LEU A 147 6.85 -5.23 -11.52
CA LEU A 147 7.16 -6.34 -10.62
C LEU A 147 6.04 -6.58 -9.61
N SER A 148 5.42 -5.53 -9.07
CA SER A 148 4.34 -5.65 -8.07
C SER A 148 3.06 -6.32 -8.60
N ARG A 149 2.94 -6.51 -9.91
CA ARG A 149 1.84 -7.28 -10.53
C ARG A 149 2.16 -8.76 -10.72
N LYS A 150 3.43 -9.15 -10.52
CA LYS A 150 3.95 -10.51 -10.76
C LYS A 150 4.23 -11.28 -9.47
N VAL A 151 4.29 -10.58 -8.34
CA VAL A 151 4.48 -11.13 -6.99
C VAL A 151 3.20 -10.97 -6.19
#